data_AF-D7BGI1-F1
#
_entry.id   AF-D7BGI1-F1
#
_cell.length_a   1.000
_cell.length_b   1.000
_cell.length_c   1.000
_cell.angle_alpha   90.00
_cell.angle_beta   90.00
_cell.angle_gamma   90.00
#
_symmetry.space_group_name_H-M   'P 1'
#
loop_
_entity.id
_entity.type
_entity.pdbx_description
1 polymer ?
#
loop_
_entity_poly.entity_id
_entity_poly.type
_entity_poly.pdbx_seq_one_letter_code
_entity_poly.pdbx_strand_id
1 'polypeptide(L)'
;MGKTILSEDLEGQLPPTTLTALRATHGDRLFALVRQGRVLVFRPLTKAEYRMMRADLDKASASPKLALDTYAIGEKYAKLALCYPDRSEFEAILDDYPGLADVVSQDLAAIAQMAETEFLQQID
;
A
#
# COMPACT_ATOMS: atom_id res chain seq x y z
N MET A 1 -9.06 15.05 6.60
CA MET A 1 -7.68 14.65 6.97
C MET A 1 -6.92 14.42 5.68
N GLY A 2 -5.85 15.19 5.46
CA GLY A 2 -5.22 15.37 4.15
C GLY A 2 -4.42 14.15 3.70
N LYS A 3 -4.54 13.82 2.41
CA LYS A 3 -3.68 12.87 1.71
C LYS A 3 -2.33 13.56 1.46
N THR A 4 -1.29 13.15 2.16
CA THR A 4 0.08 13.61 1.87
C THR A 4 0.71 12.59 0.94
N ILE A 5 0.72 12.89 -0.36
CA ILE A 5 1.73 12.30 -1.26
C ILE A 5 3.08 12.76 -0.70
N LEU A 6 3.99 11.83 -0.42
CA LEU A 6 5.27 12.05 0.26
C LEU A 6 5.93 13.39 -0.08
N SER A 7 5.60 14.44 0.69
CA SER A 7 6.34 15.69 0.71
C SER A 7 7.23 15.64 1.95
N GLU A 8 8.42 15.09 1.72
CA GLU A 8 9.68 15.46 2.39
C GLU A 8 9.88 15.11 3.88
N ASP A 9 8.87 15.06 4.75
CA ASP A 9 9.08 14.87 6.20
C ASP A 9 8.84 13.41 6.70
N LEU A 10 9.66 12.48 6.22
CA LEU A 10 9.96 11.24 6.98
C LEU A 10 11.27 11.36 7.76
N GLU A 11 11.91 12.55 7.76
CA GLU A 11 13.19 12.80 8.43
C GLU A 11 13.07 12.50 9.93
N GLY A 12 13.86 11.53 10.39
CA GLY A 12 13.89 11.07 11.78
C GLY A 12 12.99 9.88 12.12
N GLN A 13 12.06 9.48 11.24
CA GLN A 13 11.21 8.29 11.47
C GLN A 13 11.74 7.02 10.78
N LEU A 14 12.56 7.20 9.73
CA LEU A 14 13.31 6.11 9.11
C LEU A 14 14.78 6.18 9.54
N PRO A 15 15.48 5.04 9.62
CA PRO A 15 16.93 5.06 9.74
C PRO A 15 17.56 5.92 8.64
N PRO A 16 18.69 6.59 8.91
CA PRO A 16 19.40 7.36 7.90
C PRO A 16 19.64 6.51 6.65
N THR A 17 19.47 7.09 5.45
CA THR A 17 19.64 6.44 4.13
C THR A 17 18.59 5.42 3.70
N THR A 18 17.66 5.00 4.57
CA THR A 18 16.62 4.03 4.20
C THR A 18 15.78 4.50 3.02
N LEU A 19 15.33 5.76 3.01
CA LEU A 19 14.55 6.30 1.90
C LEU A 19 15.34 6.31 0.58
N THR A 20 16.62 6.66 0.64
CA THR A 20 17.52 6.63 -0.53
C THR A 20 17.67 5.22 -1.10
N ALA A 21 17.88 4.22 -0.22
CA ALA A 21 17.96 2.82 -0.63
C ALA A 21 16.64 2.33 -1.23
N LEU A 22 15.50 2.65 -0.60
CA LEU A 22 14.18 2.27 -1.09
C LEU A 22 13.89 2.87 -2.48
N ARG A 23 14.25 4.14 -2.70
CA ARG A 23 14.10 4.79 -4.02
C ARG A 23 14.99 4.16 -5.07
N ALA A 24 16.23 3.83 -4.73
CA ALA A 24 17.15 3.16 -5.67
C ALA A 24 16.64 1.77 -6.09
N THR A 25 15.95 1.04 -5.20
CA THR A 25 15.44 -0.31 -5.47
C THR A 25 14.04 -0.32 -6.10
N HIS A 26 13.16 0.58 -5.67
CA HIS A 26 11.72 0.53 -6.00
C HIS A 26 11.24 1.71 -6.83
N GLY A 27 12.11 2.69 -7.11
CA GLY A 27 11.79 3.93 -7.84
C GLY A 27 11.33 5.06 -6.92
N ASP A 28 11.17 6.25 -7.51
CA ASP A 28 10.90 7.48 -6.74
C ASP A 28 9.45 7.60 -6.26
N ARG A 29 8.51 6.92 -6.92
CA ARG A 29 7.10 6.88 -6.52
C ARG A 29 6.93 5.85 -5.41
N LEU A 30 7.00 6.32 -4.17
CA LEU A 30 6.68 5.55 -2.98
C LEU A 30 5.54 6.22 -2.22
N PHE A 31 4.87 5.48 -1.36
CA PHE A 31 3.96 6.02 -0.35
C PHE A 31 4.35 5.48 1.01
N ALA A 32 4.29 6.34 2.00
CA ALA A 32 4.46 5.93 3.37
C ALA A 32 3.15 6.08 4.15
N LEU A 33 2.86 5.07 4.95
CA LEU A 33 1.83 5.10 5.96
C LEU A 33 2.52 5.12 7.32
N VAL A 34 2.36 6.23 8.04
CA VAL A 34 2.83 6.33 9.43
C VAL A 34 1.67 6.01 10.36
N ARG A 35 1.83 4.99 11.19
CA ARG A 35 0.85 4.59 12.20
C ARG A 35 1.56 4.24 13.49
N GLN A 36 1.16 4.90 14.58
CA GLN A 36 1.68 4.65 15.93
C GLN A 36 3.22 4.66 16.01
N GLY A 37 3.86 5.58 15.29
CA GLY A 37 5.32 5.70 15.25
C GLY A 37 6.04 4.66 14.37
N ARG A 38 5.31 3.76 13.71
CA ARG A 38 5.86 2.83 12.71
C ARG A 38 5.64 3.40 11.31
N VAL A 39 6.69 3.34 10.48
CA VAL A 39 6.64 3.77 9.08
C VAL A 39 6.54 2.53 8.21
N LEU A 40 5.50 2.48 7.39
CA LEU A 40 5.34 1.47 6.35
C LEU A 40 5.54 2.16 5.01
N VAL A 41 6.48 1.70 4.21
CA VAL A 41 6.73 2.22 2.86
C VAL A 41 6.35 1.17 1.85
N PHE A 42 5.70 1.60 0.79
CA PHE A 42 5.19 0.74 -0.25
C PHE A 42 5.41 1.40 -1.62
N ARG A 43 5.49 0.56 -2.65
CA ARG A 43 5.48 0.97 -4.05
C ARG A 43 4.06 0.91 -4.63
N PRO A 44 3.75 1.69 -5.67
CA PRO A 44 2.49 1.56 -6.39
C PRO A 44 2.32 0.14 -6.91
N LEU A 45 1.08 -0.34 -6.87
CA LEU A 45 0.72 -1.53 -7.61
C LEU A 45 0.93 -1.26 -9.10
N THR A 46 1.50 -2.23 -9.78
CA THR A 46 1.53 -2.23 -11.24
C THR A 46 0.10 -2.36 -11.79
N LYS A 47 -0.10 -1.97 -13.05
CA LYS A 47 -1.40 -2.10 -13.73
C LYS A 47 -1.96 -3.52 -13.68
N ALA A 48 -1.08 -4.53 -13.79
CA ALA A 48 -1.47 -5.94 -13.72
C ALA A 48 -1.92 -6.33 -12.31
N GLU A 49 -1.15 -5.96 -11.28
CA GLU A 49 -1.48 -6.26 -9.88
C GLU A 49 -2.79 -5.60 -9.45
N TYR A 50 -3.02 -4.34 -9.86
CA TYR A 50 -4.27 -3.65 -9.60
C TYR A 50 -5.47 -4.34 -10.25
N ARG A 51 -5.37 -4.74 -11.53
CA ARG A 51 -6.45 -5.48 -12.21
C ARG A 51 -6.78 -6.78 -11.50
N MET A 52 -5.75 -7.50 -11.01
CA MET A 52 -5.96 -8.71 -10.22
C MET A 52 -6.62 -8.41 -8.88
N MET A 53 -6.18 -7.35 -8.17
CA MET A 53 -6.79 -6.94 -6.91
C MET A 53 -8.26 -6.58 -7.10
N ARG A 54 -8.59 -5.86 -8.18
CA ARG A 54 -9.97 -5.50 -8.49
C ARG A 54 -10.83 -6.73 -8.78
N ALA A 55 -10.33 -7.67 -9.57
CA ALA A 55 -11.03 -8.93 -9.84
C ALA A 55 -11.25 -9.75 -8.56
N ASP A 56 -10.26 -9.81 -7.68
CA ASP A 56 -10.37 -10.49 -6.37
C ASP A 56 -11.45 -9.81 -5.50
N LEU A 57 -11.47 -8.47 -5.44
CA LEU A 57 -12.48 -7.71 -4.69
C LEU A 57 -13.88 -7.86 -5.27
N ASP A 58 -14.03 -7.80 -6.60
CA ASP A 58 -15.31 -7.99 -7.27
C ASP A 58 -15.84 -9.42 -7.02
N LYS A 59 -14.96 -10.42 -6.99
CA LYS A 59 -15.32 -11.80 -6.60
C LYS A 59 -15.74 -11.90 -5.13
N ALA A 60 -15.02 -11.22 -4.23
CA ALA A 60 -15.38 -11.17 -2.81
C ALA A 60 -16.72 -10.47 -2.56
N SER A 61 -17.10 -9.48 -3.39
CA SER A 61 -18.39 -8.76 -3.29
C SER A 61 -19.62 -9.67 -3.39
N ALA A 62 -19.48 -10.85 -4.01
CA ALA A 62 -20.53 -11.87 -4.10
C ALA A 62 -20.55 -12.85 -2.92
N SER A 63 -19.61 -12.73 -1.97
CA SER A 63 -19.44 -13.66 -0.85
C SER A 63 -20.24 -13.23 0.38
N PRO A 64 -20.89 -14.17 1.09
CA PRO A 64 -21.48 -13.90 2.40
C PRO A 64 -20.44 -13.56 3.48
N LYS A 65 -19.13 -13.71 3.19
CA LYS A 65 -18.01 -13.34 4.08
C LYS A 65 -17.23 -12.12 3.57
N LEU A 66 -17.92 -11.19 2.91
CA LEU A 66 -17.34 -9.99 2.27
C LEU A 66 -16.24 -9.30 3.10
N ALA A 67 -16.47 -9.04 4.39
CA ALA A 67 -15.51 -8.33 5.23
C ALA A 67 -14.20 -9.12 5.41
N LEU A 68 -14.28 -10.43 5.67
CA LEU A 68 -13.12 -11.30 5.85
C LEU A 68 -12.35 -11.49 4.54
N ASP A 69 -13.07 -11.66 3.43
CA ASP A 69 -12.46 -11.84 2.11
C ASP A 69 -11.78 -10.54 1.66
N THR A 70 -12.41 -9.38 1.91
CA THR A 70 -11.82 -8.06 1.63
C THR A 70 -10.54 -7.84 2.44
N TYR A 71 -10.53 -8.20 3.72
CA TYR A 71 -9.34 -8.13 4.56
C TYR A 71 -8.19 -8.99 4.03
N ALA A 72 -8.47 -10.25 3.70
CA ALA A 72 -7.46 -11.18 3.18
C ALA A 72 -6.88 -10.72 1.84
N ILE A 73 -7.72 -10.15 0.96
CA ILE A 73 -7.28 -9.54 -0.30
C ILE A 73 -6.41 -8.32 0.01
N GLY A 74 -6.86 -7.46 0.92
CA GLY A 74 -6.12 -6.28 1.31
C GLY A 74 -4.73 -6.57 1.85
N GLU A 75 -4.62 -7.55 2.74
CA GLU A 75 -3.36 -8.02 3.29
C GLU A 75 -2.43 -8.58 2.19
N LYS A 76 -2.96 -9.38 1.27
CA LYS A 76 -2.20 -9.95 0.14
C LYS A 76 -1.53 -8.85 -0.68
N TYR A 77 -2.26 -7.80 -1.05
CA TYR A 77 -1.73 -6.72 -1.88
C TYR A 77 -0.86 -5.73 -1.09
N ALA A 78 -1.13 -5.53 0.21
CA ALA A 78 -0.24 -4.82 1.12
C ALA A 78 1.15 -5.46 1.18
N LYS A 79 1.20 -6.78 1.42
CA LYS A 79 2.46 -7.55 1.45
C LYS A 79 3.19 -7.52 0.10
N LEU A 80 2.46 -7.53 -1.01
CA LEU A 80 3.02 -7.48 -2.35
C LEU A 80 3.67 -6.12 -2.69
N ALA A 81 3.06 -5.03 -2.19
CA ALA A 81 3.51 -3.66 -2.42
C ALA A 81 4.54 -3.17 -1.40
N LEU A 82 4.74 -3.90 -0.30
CA LEU A 82 5.61 -3.50 0.80
C LEU A 82 7.07 -3.38 0.36
N CYS A 83 7.68 -2.25 0.68
CA CYS A 83 9.10 -1.97 0.50
C CYS A 83 9.84 -1.86 1.85
N TYR A 84 9.15 -1.39 2.89
CA TYR A 84 9.67 -1.29 4.25
C TYR A 84 8.51 -1.34 5.27
N PRO A 85 8.67 -1.96 6.45
CA PRO A 85 9.81 -2.77 6.84
C PRO A 85 9.88 -4.09 6.07
N ASP A 86 10.71 -5.03 6.51
CA ASP A 86 10.66 -6.37 5.93
C ASP A 86 9.32 -7.06 6.23
N ARG A 87 9.08 -8.16 5.51
CA ARG A 87 7.81 -8.88 5.60
C ARG A 87 7.54 -9.43 7.00
N SER A 88 8.55 -9.91 7.71
CA SER A 88 8.36 -10.46 9.06
C SER A 88 7.99 -9.40 10.07
N GLU A 89 8.61 -8.22 9.99
CA GLU A 89 8.23 -7.08 10.82
C GLU A 89 6.81 -6.61 10.46
N PHE A 90 6.47 -6.53 9.17
CA PHE A 90 5.11 -6.17 8.77
C PHE A 90 4.05 -7.16 9.27
N GLU A 91 4.34 -8.47 9.26
CA GLU A 91 3.45 -9.48 9.83
C GLU A 91 3.25 -9.29 11.34
N ALA A 92 4.32 -9.01 12.09
CA ALA A 92 4.20 -8.65 13.51
C ALA A 92 3.38 -7.37 13.73
N ILE A 93 3.50 -6.38 12.83
CA ILE A 93 2.67 -5.16 12.88
C ILE A 93 1.19 -5.48 12.63
N LEU A 94 0.86 -6.40 11.72
CA LEU A 94 -0.53 -6.81 11.47
C LEU A 94 -1.14 -7.55 12.66
N ASP A 95 -0.34 -8.37 13.36
CA ASP A 95 -0.76 -9.07 14.57
C ASP A 95 -1.04 -8.08 15.72
N ASP A 96 -0.20 -7.04 15.87
CA ASP A 96 -0.38 -5.97 16.84
C ASP A 96 -1.60 -5.07 16.52
N TYR A 97 -1.94 -4.92 15.24
CA TYR A 97 -2.98 -3.99 14.77
C TYR A 97 -3.97 -4.64 13.78
N PRO A 98 -4.92 -5.43 14.31
CA PRO A 98 -6.01 -5.99 13.51
C PRO A 98 -6.79 -4.86 12.81
N GLY A 99 -6.88 -4.91 11.48
CA GLY A 99 -7.52 -3.88 10.66
C GLY A 99 -6.58 -2.89 9.97
N LEU A 100 -5.27 -2.94 10.27
CA LEU A 100 -4.28 -2.18 9.50
C LEU A 100 -4.25 -2.61 8.02
N ALA A 101 -4.43 -3.91 7.74
CA ALA A 101 -4.49 -4.41 6.37
C ALA A 101 -5.66 -3.81 5.58
N ASP A 102 -6.83 -3.59 6.21
CA ASP A 102 -7.96 -2.93 5.58
C ASP A 102 -7.61 -1.49 5.19
N VAL A 103 -6.99 -0.73 6.11
CA VAL A 103 -6.57 0.66 5.84
C VAL A 103 -5.55 0.70 4.71
N VAL A 104 -4.50 -0.13 4.77
CA VAL A 104 -3.46 -0.18 3.73
C VAL A 104 -4.07 -0.56 2.37
N SER A 105 -5.00 -1.51 2.34
CA SER A 105 -5.64 -1.93 1.09
C SER A 105 -6.52 -0.85 0.45
N GLN A 106 -7.24 -0.08 1.26
CA GLN A 106 -8.03 1.05 0.78
C GLN A 106 -7.12 2.15 0.23
N ASP A 107 -6.01 2.45 0.93
CA ASP A 107 -5.02 3.42 0.47
C ASP A 107 -4.34 2.94 -0.84
N LEU A 108 -3.99 1.66 -0.93
CA LEU A 108 -3.44 1.04 -2.15
C LEU A 108 -4.41 1.11 -3.33
N ALA A 109 -5.69 0.79 -3.10
CA ALA A 109 -6.73 0.86 -4.12
C ALA A 109 -6.94 2.31 -4.59
N ALA A 110 -6.97 3.26 -3.67
CA ALA A 110 -7.11 4.69 -4.00
C ALA A 110 -5.89 5.21 -4.80
N ILE A 111 -4.67 4.84 -4.41
CA ILE A 111 -3.44 5.20 -5.13
C ILE A 111 -3.43 4.59 -6.53
N ALA A 112 -3.82 3.31 -6.66
CA ALA A 112 -3.88 2.64 -7.95
C ALA A 112 -4.95 3.22 -8.87
N GLN A 113 -6.11 3.63 -8.34
CA GLN A 113 -7.16 4.30 -9.09
C GLN A 113 -6.74 5.72 -9.54
N MET A 114 -6.02 6.45 -8.68
CA MET A 114 -5.42 7.73 -9.06
C MET A 114 -4.37 7.55 -10.15
N ALA A 115 -3.51 6.52 -10.04
CA ALA A 115 -2.56 6.17 -11.09
C ALA A 115 -3.26 5.80 -12.40
N GLU A 116 -4.34 5.02 -12.37
CA GLU A 116 -5.14 4.71 -13.57
C GLU A 116 -5.73 5.97 -14.22
N THR A 117 -6.20 6.93 -13.41
CA THR A 117 -6.68 8.23 -13.89
C THR A 117 -5.55 9.05 -14.53
N GLU A 118 -4.36 9.09 -13.91
CA GLU A 118 -3.17 9.74 -14.46
C GLU A 118 -2.67 9.04 -15.75
N PHE A 119 -2.71 7.72 -15.80
CA PHE A 119 -2.30 6.92 -16.97
C PHE A 119 -3.28 7.09 -18.14
N LEU A 120 -4.58 7.23 -17.88
CA LEU A 120 -5.59 7.49 -18.90
C LEU A 120 -5.51 8.92 -19.45
N GLN A 121 -5.06 9.89 -18.63
CA GLN A 121 -4.85 11.28 -19.06
C GLN A 121 -3.56 11.53 -19.85
N GLN A 122 -2.62 10.57 -19.88
CA GLN A 122 -1.43 10.62 -20.76
C GLN A 122 -1.68 10.03 -22.15
N ILE A 123 -2.93 9.67 -22.46
CA ILE A 123 -3.38 9.29 -23.80
C ILE A 123 -4.21 10.45 -24.34
N ASP A 124 -3.57 11.59 -24.58
CA ASP A 124 -4.03 12.66 -25.48
C ASP A 124 -2.80 13.35 -26.09
#